data_AF-A0A843FE04-F1
#
_entry.id   AF-A0A843FE04-F1
#
_cell.length_a   1.000
_cell.length_b   1.000
_cell.length_c   1.000
_cell.angle_alpha   90.00
_cell.angle_beta   90.00
_cell.angle_gamma   90.00
#
_symmetry.space_group_name_H-M   'P 1'
#
loop_
_entity.id
_entity.type
_entity.pdbx_description
1 polymer ?
#
loop_
_entity_poly.entity_id
_entity_poly.type
_entity_poly.pdbx_seq_one_letter_code
_entity_poly.pdbx_strand_id
1 'polypeptide(L)' 'MGKRLITQRRARGNSLYRSPSHRHVADIRLPAMAEGVATVKDLIQAPGRTCPLAVLDINGKTNYQLAV' A
#
# COMPACT_ATOMS: atom_id res chain seq x y z
N MET A 1 -37.75 2.88 -17.22
CA MET A 1 -36.41 2.29 -16.98
C MET A 1 -35.68 3.12 -15.94
N GLY A 2 -35.14 2.48 -14.90
CA GLY A 2 -34.38 3.16 -13.86
C GLY A 2 -32.94 3.52 -14.28
N LYS A 3 -32.37 4.56 -13.68
CA LYS A 3 -30.93 4.86 -13.81
C LYS A 3 -30.11 3.78 -13.08
N ARG A 4 -28.84 3.63 -13.50
CA ARG A 4 -27.89 2.71 -12.84
C ARG A 4 -27.67 3.06 -11.37
N LEU A 5 -27.52 2.01 -10.55
CA LEU A 5 -27.15 2.11 -9.13
C LEU A 5 -25.73 2.66 -8.99
N ILE A 6 -25.42 3.27 -7.84
CA ILE A 6 -24.08 3.82 -7.55
C ILE A 6 -23.03 2.70 -7.54
N THR A 7 -23.36 1.51 -7.03
CA THR A 7 -22.47 0.34 -7.04
C THR A 7 -22.07 -0.09 -8.45
N GLN A 8 -23.03 -0.10 -9.39
CA GLN A 8 -22.77 -0.38 -10.81
C GLN A 8 -21.86 0.69 -11.46
N ARG A 9 -22.00 1.96 -11.03
CA ARG A 9 -21.12 3.04 -11.50
C ARG A 9 -19.70 2.94 -10.92
N ARG A 10 -19.56 2.52 -9.65
CA ARG A 10 -18.28 2.28 -8.99
C ARG A 10 -17.49 1.16 -9.68
N ALA A 11 -18.15 0.04 -9.99
CA ALA A 11 -17.52 -1.11 -10.65
C ALA A 11 -16.91 -0.79 -12.02
N ARG A 12 -17.40 0.25 -12.71
CA ARG A 12 -16.81 0.73 -13.97
C ARG A 12 -15.39 1.31 -13.80
N GLY A 13 -15.01 1.70 -12.58
CA GLY A 13 -13.65 2.15 -12.28
C GLY A 13 -13.27 3.52 -12.86
N ASN A 14 -14.26 4.39 -13.12
CA ASN A 14 -14.03 5.77 -13.55
C ASN A 14 -13.19 6.53 -12.51
N SER A 15 -12.46 7.57 -12.94
CA SER A 15 -11.58 8.40 -12.08
C SER A 15 -12.25 8.83 -10.76
N LEU A 16 -13.55 9.16 -10.81
CA LEU A 16 -14.34 9.59 -9.66
C LEU A 16 -14.44 8.56 -8.51
N TYR A 17 -14.32 7.27 -8.81
CA TYR A 17 -14.37 6.18 -7.82
C TYR A 17 -13.04 5.43 -7.67
N ARG A 18 -12.02 5.80 -8.44
CA ARG A 18 -10.71 5.15 -8.42
C ARG A 18 -9.87 5.72 -7.27
N SER A 19 -9.20 4.84 -6.53
CA SER A 19 -8.23 5.27 -5.52
C SER A 19 -7.05 6.00 -6.16
N PRO A 20 -6.51 7.05 -5.53
CA PRO A 20 -5.34 7.78 -6.01
C PRO A 20 -4.04 6.98 -5.80
N SER A 21 -3.88 5.89 -6.55
CA SER A 21 -2.79 4.92 -6.35
C SER A 21 -1.38 5.51 -6.52
N HIS A 22 -1.24 6.60 -7.29
CA HIS A 22 0.04 7.32 -7.43
C HIS A 22 0.54 7.95 -6.11
N ARG A 23 -0.33 8.11 -5.10
CA ARG A 23 0.04 8.57 -3.75
C ARG A 23 0.39 7.42 -2.80
N HIS A 24 0.20 6.17 -3.21
CA HIS A 24 0.54 5.02 -2.35
C HIS A 24 2.06 4.82 -2.38
N VAL A 25 2.67 4.72 -1.19
CA VAL A 25 4.13 4.63 -1.03
C VAL A 25 4.69 3.38 -1.68
N ALA A 26 4.15 2.21 -1.31
CA ALA A 26 4.62 0.92 -1.79
C ALA A 26 3.52 -0.14 -1.68
N ASP A 27 3.72 -1.22 -2.42
CA ASP A 27 2.97 -2.45 -2.24
C ASP A 27 3.61 -3.25 -1.11
N ILE A 28 2.94 -3.30 0.03
CA ILE A 28 3.47 -3.89 1.26
C ILE A 28 3.26 -5.39 1.17
N ARG A 29 4.37 -6.13 1.02
CA ARG A 29 4.38 -7.58 1.03
C ARG A 29 5.52 -8.08 1.90
N LEU A 30 5.31 -9.25 2.48
CA LEU A 30 6.42 -9.99 3.06
C LEU A 30 7.41 -10.35 1.94
N PRO A 31 8.72 -10.20 2.19
CA PRO A 31 9.73 -10.63 1.25
C PRO A 31 9.61 -12.14 1.01
N ALA A 32 9.99 -12.60 -0.17
CA ALA A 32 9.99 -14.02 -0.56
C ALA A 32 11.16 -14.79 0.09
N MET A 33 11.32 -14.65 1.41
CA MET A 33 12.32 -15.35 2.22
C MET A 33 11.64 -15.84 3.49
N ALA A 34 11.98 -17.06 3.93
CA ALA A 34 11.41 -17.64 5.14
C ALA A 34 12.00 -17.01 6.41
N GLU A 35 13.30 -16.72 6.39
CA GLU A 35 14.05 -16.16 7.52
C GLU A 35 15.08 -15.16 7.00
N GLY A 36 15.33 -14.11 7.78
CA GLY A 36 16.31 -13.08 7.45
C GLY A 36 16.35 -11.99 8.51
N VAL A 37 17.51 -11.38 8.69
CA VAL A 37 17.67 -10.21 9.56
C VAL A 37 17.52 -8.96 8.71
N ALA A 38 16.75 -8.01 9.21
CA ALA A 38 16.56 -6.71 8.58
C ALA A 38 16.87 -5.62 9.59
N THR A 39 17.43 -4.50 9.11
CA THR A 39 17.64 -3.31 9.93
C THR A 39 16.53 -2.30 9.64
N VAL A 40 15.87 -1.80 10.67
CA VAL A 40 14.90 -0.70 10.54
C VAL A 40 15.68 0.60 10.28
N LYS A 41 15.46 1.22 9.12
CA LYS A 41 16.08 2.50 8.76
C LYS A 41 15.25 3.70 9.18
N ASP A 42 13.93 3.63 9.00
CA ASP A 42 13.04 4.78 9.23
C ASP A 42 11.58 4.34 9.47
N LEU A 43 10.77 5.26 10.01
CA LEU A 43 9.33 5.13 10.19
C LEU A 43 8.61 6.27 9.47
N ILE A 44 7.84 5.94 8.42
CA ILE A 44 7.18 6.92 7.55
C ILE A 44 5.66 6.80 7.61
N GLN A 45 4.94 7.88 7.30
CA GLN A 45 3.48 7.86 7.18
C GLN A 45 3.03 7.37 5.79
N ALA A 46 2.12 6.38 5.74
CA ALA A 46 1.53 5.92 4.48
C ALA A 46 0.20 6.62 4.15
N PRO A 47 0.10 7.40 3.05
CA PRO A 47 -1.12 8.13 2.69
C PRO A 47 -2.28 7.22 2.28
N GLY A 48 -1.99 6.02 1.78
CA GLY A 48 -3.00 5.05 1.31
C GLY A 48 -3.65 4.21 2.41
N ARG A 49 -3.08 4.21 3.62
CA ARG A 49 -3.51 3.36 4.74
C ARG A 49 -3.68 4.12 6.06
N THR A 50 -3.27 5.40 6.10
CA THR A 50 -3.34 6.27 7.30
C THR A 50 -2.67 5.62 8.51
N CYS A 51 -1.56 4.92 8.29
CA CYS A 51 -0.81 4.18 9.29
C CYS A 51 0.70 4.40 9.12
N PRO A 52 1.51 4.16 10.17
CA PRO A 52 2.96 4.17 10.04
C PRO A 52 3.46 2.93 9.26
N LEU A 53 4.56 3.09 8.54
CA LEU A 53 5.31 2.02 7.88
C LEU A 53 6.76 2.05 8.32
N ALA A 54 7.33 0.86 8.49
CA ALA A 54 8.76 0.68 8.70
C ALA A 54 9.48 0.51 7.35
N VAL A 55 10.55 1.28 7.17
CA VAL A 55 11.50 1.13 6.07
C VAL A 55 12.59 0.18 6.55
N LEU A 56 12.67 -1.00 5.93
CA LEU A 56 13.60 -2.06 6.28
C LEU A 56 14.71 -2.16 5.23
N ASP A 57 15.92 -2.45 5.67
CA ASP A 57 17.03 -2.84 4.80
C ASP A 57 17.35 -4.32 5.00
N ILE A 58 17.17 -5.09 3.92
CA ILE A 58 17.45 -6.52 3.87
C ILE A 58 18.56 -6.71 2.83
N ASN A 59 19.79 -6.98 3.28
CA ASN A 59 20.94 -7.23 2.41
C ASN A 59 21.12 -6.16 1.31
N GLY A 60 20.92 -4.89 1.64
CA GLY A 60 21.04 -3.75 0.72
C GLY A 60 19.79 -3.46 -0.11
N LYS A 61 18.69 -4.20 0.08
CA LYS A 61 17.40 -3.96 -0.57
C LYS A 61 16.42 -3.32 0.41
N THR A 62 15.81 -2.22 -0.04
CA THR A 62 14.78 -1.52 0.74
C THR A 62 13.45 -2.26 0.63
N ASN A 63 12.81 -2.52 1.77
CA ASN A 63 11.50 -3.12 1.87
C ASN A 63 10.61 -2.28 2.81
N TYR A 64 9.30 -2.28 2.60
CA TYR A 64 8.34 -1.56 3.42
C TYR A 64 7.41 -2.54 4.11
N GLN A 65 7.29 -2.44 5.43
CA GLN A 65 6.39 -3.27 6.22
C GLN A 65 5.49 -2.42 7.12
N LEU A 66 4.38 -3.00 7.58
CA LEU A 66 3.54 -2.38 8.59
C LEU A 66 4.34 -2.29 9.89
N ALA A 67 4.36 -1.10 10.48
CA ALA A 67 4.89 -0.92 11.82
C ALA A 67 3.82 -1.36 12.83
N VAL A 68 4.19 -2.30 13.72
CA VAL A 68 3.36 -2.78 14.84
C VAL A 68 3.98 -2.27 16.14
#